data_AF-A0A9W9BYR2-F1
#
_entry.id   AF-A0A9W9BYR2-F1
#
_cell.length_a   1.000
_cell.length_b   1.000
_cell.length_c   1.000
_cell.angle_alpha   90.00
_cell.angle_beta   90.00
_cell.angle_gamma   90.00
#
_symmetry.space_group_name_H-M   'P 1'
#
loop_
_entity.id
_entity.type
_entity.pdbx_description
1 polymer ?
#
loop_
_entity_poly.entity_id
_entity_poly.type
_entity_poly.pdbx_seq_one_letter_code
_entity_poly.pdbx_strand_id
1 'polypeptide(L)'
;MLRFQLLPKPEDLLLFLDSAREAAEDRYQEPQFAYVRQALCKVYDNCVEWLEDGMEPNEILLEALQDERTVLDNHNRMQAKAHPGLGNAGGIPDKLTSFPLRFMCLQDGDVVLPTGFFTPIYEAKVSKSSKPSVFDELTAANRQYSTGKLSDAPSPMHDFPDGNFTLAEIAAFLPQSIKSWDVADRIIWNGATSEDLALMFNKYRGLHPEIHPNSVYMMFRGQMRKRTDAEHGYKEWETWTVNAQAKVNKPAGFSADSVSVTGFRRPVVFKDKPDVPAGPIPFEDLANGVAVWPEHDDALDITRCVRWCIENPEAEFYLFNRLLGPLIRLLSDTGRSAPRRRAAKDYRYATSDLEKGSGATGLGKRKRAPSSHVQRPKYSKNNTGSPARQTRTTHSTAARSPPKKAILLDIDSEEDTDDDAYQGPKRKKKNKDGPRRSGRNESKITSYVHLVGDDVDDEDEGVGGKKMSSTVPLELMMMNLKKKRRI
;
A
#
# COMPACT_ATOMS: atom_id res chain seq x y z
N MET A 1 17.30 -14.22 6.72
CA MET A 1 18.19 -14.60 7.84
C MET A 1 19.64 -14.50 7.37
N LEU A 2 20.32 -13.41 7.70
CA LEU A 2 21.77 -13.29 7.53
C LEU A 2 22.43 -14.20 8.56
N ARG A 3 23.12 -15.26 8.13
CA ARG A 3 23.92 -16.09 9.03
C ARG A 3 25.24 -15.38 9.27
N PHE A 4 25.36 -14.71 10.41
CA PHE A 4 26.62 -14.20 10.91
C PHE A 4 27.55 -15.38 11.18
N GLN A 5 28.66 -15.47 10.46
CA GLN A 5 29.66 -16.50 10.67
C GLN A 5 30.60 -16.02 11.78
N LEU A 6 30.44 -16.62 12.96
CA LEU A 6 31.26 -16.47 14.17
C LEU A 6 31.24 -15.05 14.76
N LEU A 7 30.36 -14.87 15.74
CA LEU A 7 30.30 -13.65 16.54
C LEU A 7 31.15 -13.81 17.80
N PRO A 8 31.66 -12.70 18.36
CA PRO A 8 32.44 -12.74 19.59
C PRO A 8 31.66 -13.43 20.70
N LYS A 9 32.35 -14.23 21.53
CA LYS A 9 31.76 -14.70 22.78
C LYS A 9 31.43 -13.46 23.64
N PRO A 10 30.51 -13.56 24.62
CA PRO A 10 30.23 -12.44 25.52
C PRO A 10 31.49 -11.79 26.09
N GLU A 11 32.48 -12.59 26.50
CA GLU A 11 33.78 -12.12 27.01
C GLU A 11 34.57 -11.30 25.98
N ASP A 12 34.55 -11.71 24.71
CA ASP A 12 35.22 -11.01 23.61
C ASP A 12 34.52 -9.68 23.31
N LEU A 13 33.17 -9.66 23.36
CA LEU A 13 32.38 -8.44 23.13
C LEU A 13 32.62 -7.40 24.23
N LEU A 14 32.71 -7.84 25.49
CA LEU A 14 33.03 -6.96 26.62
C LEU A 14 34.37 -6.24 26.38
N LEU A 15 35.41 -6.99 26.01
CA LEU A 15 36.73 -6.45 25.71
C LEU A 15 36.69 -5.46 24.53
N PHE A 16 35.87 -5.76 23.52
CA PHE A 16 35.63 -4.88 22.37
C PHE A 16 34.99 -3.55 22.77
N LEU A 17 33.96 -3.60 23.62
CA LEU A 17 33.24 -2.41 24.09
C LEU A 17 34.14 -1.51 24.96
N ASP A 18 34.92 -2.10 25.87
CA ASP A 18 35.88 -1.36 26.69
C ASP A 18 36.96 -0.68 25.82
N SER A 19 37.51 -1.42 24.85
CA SER A 19 38.51 -0.88 23.92
C SER A 19 37.93 0.23 23.03
N ALA A 20 36.68 0.10 22.59
CA ALA A 20 35.99 1.13 21.81
C ALA A 20 35.70 2.38 22.65
N ARG A 21 35.43 2.22 23.95
CA ARG A 21 35.28 3.33 24.91
C ARG A 21 36.59 4.09 25.07
N GLU A 22 37.69 3.40 25.35
CA GLU A 22 39.03 4.04 25.44
C GLU A 22 39.39 4.77 24.13
N ALA A 23 39.14 4.14 22.99
CA ALA A 23 39.38 4.75 21.68
C ALA A 23 38.49 5.99 21.43
N ALA A 24 37.26 6.02 21.96
CA ALA A 24 36.41 7.21 21.89
C ALA A 24 36.92 8.34 22.78
N GLU A 25 37.40 8.02 23.99
CA GLU A 25 38.02 9.00 24.88
C GLU A 25 39.25 9.66 24.25
N ASP A 26 40.11 8.84 23.65
CA ASP A 26 41.34 9.30 23.01
C ASP A 26 41.11 10.06 21.70
N ARG A 27 40.17 9.61 20.88
CA ARG A 27 39.91 10.23 19.57
C ARG A 27 39.19 11.57 19.69
N TYR A 28 38.37 11.74 20.73
CA TYR A 28 37.55 12.93 20.96
C TYR A 28 37.99 13.72 22.20
N GLN A 29 39.30 13.84 22.41
CA GLN A 29 39.87 14.62 23.51
C GLN A 29 39.56 16.12 23.40
N GLU A 30 39.45 16.65 22.18
CA GLU A 30 39.24 18.08 21.95
C GLU A 30 37.89 18.57 22.54
N PRO A 31 37.85 19.77 23.17
CA PRO A 31 36.65 20.27 23.83
C PRO A 31 35.41 20.36 22.94
N GLN A 32 35.60 20.63 21.64
CA GLN A 32 34.53 20.72 20.65
C GLN A 32 33.82 19.38 20.38
N PHE A 33 34.45 18.25 20.71
CA PHE A 33 33.87 16.91 20.60
C PHE A 33 33.49 16.30 21.94
N ALA A 34 33.50 17.07 23.03
CA ALA A 34 33.17 16.58 24.37
C ALA A 34 31.78 15.91 24.44
N TYR A 35 30.79 16.44 23.71
CA TYR A 35 29.47 15.83 23.60
C TYR A 35 29.51 14.45 22.92
N VAL A 36 30.25 14.33 21.80
CA VAL A 36 30.39 13.06 21.07
C VAL A 36 31.07 12.02 21.94
N ARG A 37 32.17 12.41 22.61
CA ARG A 37 32.87 11.56 23.57
C ARG A 37 31.92 11.01 24.63
N GLN A 38 31.21 11.90 25.34
CA GLN A 38 30.29 11.50 26.41
C GLN A 38 29.16 10.61 25.91
N ALA A 39 28.59 10.92 24.74
CA ALA A 39 27.51 10.13 24.16
C ALA A 39 27.98 8.73 23.75
N LEU A 40 29.15 8.60 23.11
CA LEU A 40 29.72 7.30 22.74
C LEU A 40 30.09 6.46 23.96
N CYS A 41 30.76 7.04 24.97
CA CYS A 41 31.08 6.31 26.20
C CYS A 41 29.80 5.76 26.85
N LYS A 42 28.74 6.59 26.92
CA LYS A 42 27.45 6.17 27.46
C LYS A 42 26.79 5.03 26.66
N VAL A 43 26.88 5.07 25.32
CA VAL A 43 26.38 3.97 24.48
C VAL A 43 27.10 2.67 24.85
N TYR A 44 28.42 2.69 24.97
CA TYR A 44 29.19 1.49 25.31
C TYR A 44 28.93 1.00 26.74
N ASP A 45 28.81 1.90 27.72
CA ASP A 45 28.46 1.54 29.09
C ASP A 45 27.08 0.86 29.16
N ASN A 46 26.08 1.38 28.44
CA ASN A 46 24.76 0.73 28.34
C ASN A 46 24.86 -0.67 27.71
N CYS A 47 25.68 -0.83 26.68
CA CYS A 47 25.87 -2.13 26.03
C CYS A 47 26.54 -3.16 26.96
N VAL A 48 27.44 -2.71 27.84
CA VAL A 48 28.02 -3.56 28.89
C VAL A 48 26.94 -3.99 29.88
N GLU A 49 26.10 -3.06 30.36
CA GLU A 49 24.97 -3.40 31.25
C GLU A 49 24.02 -4.42 30.60
N TRP A 50 23.67 -4.24 29.33
CA TRP A 50 22.82 -5.19 28.60
C TRP A 50 23.45 -6.58 28.46
N LEU A 51 24.77 -6.64 28.32
CA LEU A 51 25.50 -7.89 28.26
C LEU A 51 25.48 -8.62 29.61
N GLU A 52 25.61 -7.89 30.72
CA GLU A 52 25.49 -8.42 32.08
C GLU A 52 24.08 -8.92 32.39
N ASP A 53 23.05 -8.26 31.85
CA ASP A 53 21.64 -8.68 31.92
C ASP A 53 21.31 -9.92 31.05
N GLY A 54 22.29 -10.42 30.29
CA GLY A 54 22.16 -11.64 29.50
C GLY A 54 21.50 -11.44 28.14
N MET A 55 21.47 -10.22 27.61
CA MET A 55 21.05 -9.97 26.22
C MET A 55 22.04 -10.63 25.25
N GLU A 56 21.52 -11.11 24.11
CA GLU A 56 22.35 -11.78 23.10
C GLU A 56 23.44 -10.83 22.56
N PRO A 57 24.74 -11.22 22.60
CA PRO A 57 25.86 -10.37 22.16
C PRO A 57 25.69 -9.79 20.76
N ASN A 58 24.99 -10.52 19.88
CA ASN A 58 24.78 -10.12 18.49
C ASN A 58 23.83 -8.94 18.37
N GLU A 59 22.78 -8.93 19.20
CA GLU A 59 21.80 -7.86 19.22
C GLU A 59 22.45 -6.60 19.81
N ILE A 60 23.22 -6.77 20.89
CA ILE A 60 23.99 -5.68 21.51
C ILE A 60 24.98 -5.06 20.51
N LEU A 61 25.80 -5.87 19.85
CA LEU A 61 26.79 -5.35 18.89
C LEU A 61 26.11 -4.63 17.73
N LEU A 62 25.01 -5.17 17.22
CA LEU A 62 24.27 -4.54 16.12
C LEU A 62 23.69 -3.19 16.53
N GLU A 63 23.15 -3.10 17.75
CA GLU A 63 22.59 -1.86 18.30
C GLU A 63 23.70 -0.83 18.57
N ALA A 64 24.81 -1.25 19.20
CA ALA A 64 25.96 -0.39 19.46
C ALA A 64 26.52 0.25 18.17
N LEU A 65 26.62 -0.52 17.08
CA LEU A 65 27.08 -0.03 15.78
C LEU A 65 26.09 0.94 15.12
N GLN A 66 24.81 0.86 15.44
CA GLN A 66 23.78 1.80 14.98
C GLN A 66 23.80 3.08 15.81
N ASP A 67 23.88 2.95 17.13
CA ASP A 67 23.92 4.09 18.05
C ASP A 67 25.19 4.94 17.88
N GLU A 68 26.35 4.30 17.70
CA GLU A 68 27.61 5.00 17.39
C GLU A 68 27.44 5.93 16.17
N ARG A 69 26.74 5.44 15.14
CA ARG A 69 26.44 6.21 13.94
C ARG A 69 25.50 7.37 14.23
N THR A 70 24.41 7.10 14.94
CA THR A 70 23.41 8.11 15.30
C THR A 70 24.03 9.27 16.07
N VAL A 71 24.95 8.97 17.01
CA VAL A 71 25.68 9.98 17.77
C VAL A 71 26.51 10.89 16.85
N LEU A 72 27.26 10.32 15.92
CA LEU A 72 28.11 11.07 15.00
C LEU A 72 27.31 11.88 13.97
N ASP A 73 26.23 11.31 13.45
CA ASP A 73 25.33 12.00 12.52
C ASP A 73 24.63 13.20 13.21
N ASN A 74 24.19 13.03 14.46
CA ASN A 74 23.61 14.12 15.23
C ASN A 74 24.61 15.25 15.48
N HIS A 75 25.87 14.92 15.80
CA HIS A 75 26.91 15.94 15.93
C HIS A 75 27.13 16.71 14.62
N ASN A 76 27.26 16.00 13.49
CA ASN A 76 27.44 16.62 12.18
C ASN A 76 26.24 17.51 11.80
N ARG A 77 25.01 17.10 12.13
CA ARG A 77 23.80 17.91 11.94
C ARG A 77 23.81 19.16 12.82
N MET A 78 24.24 19.05 14.08
CA MET A 78 24.38 20.21 14.97
C MET A 78 25.45 21.20 14.47
N GLN A 79 26.60 20.71 14.03
CA GLN A 79 27.66 21.55 13.45
C GLN A 79 27.19 22.27 12.18
N ALA A 80 26.48 21.56 11.29
CA ALA A 80 25.92 22.14 10.08
C ALA A 80 24.88 23.24 10.39
N LYS A 81 24.09 23.08 11.44
CA LYS A 81 23.13 24.09 11.92
C LYS A 81 23.83 25.30 12.57
N ALA A 82 24.90 25.08 13.32
CA ALA A 82 25.65 26.13 14.00
C ALA A 82 26.43 27.03 13.02
N HIS A 83 26.89 26.47 11.90
CA HIS A 83 27.73 27.16 10.93
C HIS A 83 27.18 27.10 9.49
N PRO A 84 26.01 27.71 9.22
CA PRO A 84 25.44 27.74 7.89
C PRO A 84 26.37 28.51 6.93
N GLY A 85 27.00 27.81 5.98
CA GLY A 85 27.85 28.40 4.93
C GLY A 85 29.33 28.00 4.98
N LEU A 86 29.81 27.43 6.09
CA LEU A 86 31.11 26.76 6.14
C LEU A 86 30.94 25.35 5.59
N GLY A 87 31.11 25.18 4.27
CA GLY A 87 31.00 23.86 3.64
C GLY A 87 31.91 22.84 4.34
N ASN A 88 31.33 21.77 4.89
CA ASN A 88 31.94 20.58 5.53
C ASN A 88 33.17 20.75 6.45
N ALA A 89 33.63 21.96 6.77
CA ALA A 89 34.97 22.18 7.32
C ALA A 89 35.12 21.83 8.81
N GLY A 90 34.03 21.54 9.51
CA GLY A 90 34.03 21.22 10.95
C GLY A 90 33.32 19.94 11.35
N GLY A 91 32.79 19.16 10.39
CA GLY A 91 32.14 17.88 10.70
C GLY A 91 33.16 16.77 10.92
N ILE A 92 32.79 15.77 11.73
CA ILE A 92 33.54 14.52 11.83
C ILE A 92 33.43 13.83 10.47
N PRO A 93 34.57 13.55 9.79
CA PRO A 93 34.53 12.95 8.47
C PRO A 93 33.93 11.54 8.54
N ASP A 94 33.13 11.17 7.53
CA ASP A 94 32.57 9.82 7.35
C ASP A 94 33.64 8.84 6.86
N LYS A 95 34.71 8.72 7.66
CA LYS A 95 35.81 7.78 7.48
C LYS A 95 35.67 6.73 8.55
N LEU A 96 36.03 5.50 8.23
CA LEU A 96 35.99 4.39 9.19
C LEU A 96 36.80 4.69 10.45
N THR A 97 37.90 5.43 10.31
CA THR A 97 38.74 5.91 11.41
C THR A 97 38.05 6.94 12.31
N SER A 98 36.81 7.32 12.06
CA SER A 98 35.99 8.14 12.95
C SER A 98 35.02 7.31 13.78
N PHE A 99 34.97 6.00 13.61
CA PHE A 99 34.04 5.14 14.34
C PHE A 99 34.85 4.16 15.18
N PRO A 100 35.10 4.43 16.48
CA PRO A 100 35.85 3.53 17.36
C PRO A 100 35.47 2.05 17.23
N LEU A 101 34.19 1.71 17.37
CA LEU A 101 33.73 0.32 17.40
C LEU A 101 33.78 -0.31 16.00
N ARG A 102 33.28 0.38 14.97
CA ARG A 102 33.33 -0.13 13.58
C ARG A 102 34.75 -0.34 13.08
N PHE A 103 35.67 0.57 13.42
CA PHE A 103 37.07 0.47 13.02
C PHE A 103 37.69 -0.82 13.57
N MET A 104 37.43 -1.13 14.84
CA MET A 104 37.91 -2.35 15.49
C MET A 104 37.31 -3.61 14.85
N CYS A 105 35.99 -3.66 14.63
CA CYS A 105 35.34 -4.84 14.02
C CYS A 105 35.92 -5.17 12.65
N LEU A 106 36.34 -4.16 11.88
CA LEU A 106 36.91 -4.35 10.55
C LEU A 106 38.43 -4.59 10.54
N GLN A 107 39.14 -4.15 11.58
CA GLN A 107 40.59 -4.35 11.69
C GLN A 107 40.93 -5.81 12.04
N ASP A 108 40.13 -6.44 12.90
CA ASP A 108 40.40 -7.80 13.35
C ASP A 108 40.02 -8.86 12.29
N GLY A 109 39.27 -8.49 11.25
CA GLY A 109 38.91 -9.37 10.14
C GLY A 109 37.98 -10.53 10.49
N ASP A 110 37.78 -10.78 11.79
CA ASP A 110 36.94 -11.84 12.33
C ASP A 110 35.45 -11.48 12.31
N VAL A 111 35.11 -10.18 12.33
CA VAL A 111 33.71 -9.72 12.31
C VAL A 111 33.29 -9.35 10.87
N VAL A 112 32.60 -10.27 10.21
CA VAL A 112 32.03 -10.01 8.86
C VAL A 112 30.68 -9.30 9.00
N LEU A 113 30.68 -8.00 8.73
CA LEU A 113 29.48 -7.18 8.77
C LEU A 113 28.67 -7.34 7.46
N PRO A 114 27.32 -7.32 7.50
CA PRO A 114 26.50 -7.53 6.31
C PRO A 114 26.79 -6.51 5.20
N THR A 115 26.81 -6.98 3.96
CA THR A 115 26.98 -6.10 2.79
C THR A 115 25.84 -5.09 2.74
N GLY A 116 26.17 -3.79 2.79
CA GLY A 116 25.19 -2.69 2.79
C GLY A 116 24.86 -2.11 4.18
N PHE A 117 25.37 -2.72 5.27
CA PHE A 117 25.25 -2.17 6.63
C PHE A 117 25.88 -0.76 6.74
N PHE A 118 26.89 -0.47 5.90
CA PHE A 118 27.62 0.80 5.86
C PHE A 118 27.31 1.68 4.65
N THR A 119 26.09 1.65 4.10
CA THR A 119 25.74 2.60 3.04
C THR A 119 25.90 4.04 3.58
N PRO A 120 26.80 4.89 3.02
CA PRO A 120 27.02 6.25 3.51
C PRO A 120 25.72 7.05 3.46
N ILE A 121 25.35 7.77 4.54
CA ILE A 121 24.15 8.64 4.50
C ILE A 121 24.43 9.89 3.67
N TYR A 122 25.70 10.29 3.60
CA TYR A 122 26.14 11.47 2.86
C TYR A 122 27.19 11.07 1.81
N GLU A 123 26.74 10.63 0.63
CA GLU A 123 27.37 11.20 -0.55
C GLU A 123 27.07 12.70 -0.48
N ALA A 124 28.01 13.48 0.08
CA ALA A 124 27.94 14.92 0.11
C ALA A 124 27.67 15.39 -1.31
N LYS A 125 26.41 15.74 -1.60
CA LYS A 125 25.99 16.24 -2.90
C LYS A 125 26.82 17.48 -3.16
N VAL A 126 27.86 17.33 -3.99
CA VAL A 126 28.61 18.45 -4.54
C VAL A 126 27.56 19.40 -5.11
N SER A 127 27.48 20.59 -4.53
CA SER A 127 26.45 21.58 -4.83
C SER A 127 26.50 21.95 -6.31
N LYS A 128 25.63 21.33 -7.11
CA LYS A 128 25.25 21.80 -8.44
C LYS A 128 23.74 21.71 -8.59
N SER A 129 23.13 22.91 -8.58
CA SER A 129 21.79 23.28 -9.03
C SER A 129 20.61 22.43 -8.53
N SER A 130 19.80 23.04 -7.67
CA SER A 130 18.41 22.74 -7.30
C SER A 130 17.70 21.68 -8.16
N LYS A 131 17.99 20.40 -7.92
CA LYS A 131 17.03 19.34 -8.19
C LYS A 131 16.16 19.17 -6.95
N PRO A 132 14.84 18.95 -7.11
CA PRO A 132 13.94 18.64 -6.00
C PRO A 132 14.53 17.53 -5.13
N SER A 133 14.27 17.56 -3.83
CA SER A 133 14.80 16.56 -2.92
C SER A 133 14.40 15.16 -3.41
N VAL A 134 15.20 14.13 -3.12
CA VAL A 134 14.83 12.74 -3.51
C VAL A 134 13.46 12.37 -2.91
N PHE A 135 13.12 12.97 -1.77
CA PHE A 135 11.80 12.88 -1.17
C PHE A 135 10.73 13.63 -1.98
N ASP A 136 11.03 14.79 -2.54
CA ASP A 136 10.11 15.52 -3.44
C ASP A 136 9.85 14.75 -4.74
N GLU A 137 10.87 14.07 -5.27
CA GLU A 137 10.76 13.25 -6.48
C GLU A 137 9.98 11.95 -6.23
N LEU A 138 10.21 11.28 -5.09
CA LEU A 138 9.38 10.17 -4.60
C LEU A 138 7.95 10.60 -4.29
N THR A 139 7.77 11.79 -3.72
CA THR A 139 6.45 12.38 -3.44
C THR A 139 5.73 12.71 -4.75
N ALA A 140 6.44 13.21 -5.76
CA ALA A 140 5.90 13.48 -7.09
C ALA A 140 5.48 12.19 -7.81
N ALA A 141 6.29 11.13 -7.73
CA ALA A 141 5.94 9.81 -8.27
C ALA A 141 4.72 9.21 -7.55
N ASN A 142 4.63 9.38 -6.23
CA ASN A 142 3.46 8.94 -5.46
C ASN A 142 2.19 9.73 -5.81
N ARG A 143 2.30 11.04 -6.07
CA ARG A 143 1.17 11.86 -6.56
C ARG A 143 0.64 11.37 -7.90
N GLN A 144 1.48 10.77 -8.74
CA GLN A 144 1.06 10.23 -10.03
C GLN A 144 0.07 9.07 -9.92
N TYR A 145 0.09 8.34 -8.80
CA TYR A 145 -0.87 7.25 -8.52
C TYR A 145 -2.05 7.70 -7.64
N SER A 146 -1.97 8.89 -7.07
CA SER A 146 -2.94 9.46 -6.14
C SER A 146 -3.96 10.33 -6.88
N THR A 147 -4.69 9.73 -7.82
CA THR A 147 -5.81 10.40 -8.49
C THR A 147 -7.09 10.26 -7.68
N GLY A 148 -7.82 11.37 -7.52
CA GLY A 148 -9.14 11.38 -6.91
C GLY A 148 -9.16 11.82 -5.43
N LYS A 149 -10.21 11.40 -4.73
CA LYS A 149 -10.59 11.89 -3.38
C LYS A 149 -9.68 11.43 -2.24
N LEU A 150 -8.71 10.56 -2.53
CA LEU A 150 -7.73 10.02 -1.58
C LEU A 150 -6.32 10.44 -2.00
N SER A 151 -6.16 11.65 -2.54
CA SER A 151 -4.92 12.17 -3.11
C SER A 151 -3.82 12.39 -2.06
N ASP A 152 -4.25 12.66 -0.83
CA ASP A 152 -3.45 12.92 0.37
C ASP A 152 -3.07 11.63 1.12
N ALA A 153 -3.60 10.48 0.70
CA ALA A 153 -3.26 9.20 1.29
C ALA A 153 -1.92 8.66 0.78
N PRO A 154 -1.25 7.78 1.55
CA PRO A 154 -0.06 7.08 1.10
C PRO A 154 -0.29 6.30 -0.20
N SER A 155 0.79 6.08 -0.93
CA SER A 155 0.75 5.38 -2.22
C SER A 155 0.15 3.98 -2.05
N PRO A 156 -0.67 3.50 -2.99
CA PRO A 156 -1.12 2.10 -2.97
C PRO A 156 0.04 1.10 -3.03
N MET A 157 1.22 1.52 -3.50
CA MET A 157 2.38 0.65 -3.74
C MET A 157 3.27 0.42 -2.51
N HIS A 158 2.87 0.88 -1.32
CA HIS A 158 3.60 0.53 -0.10
C HIS A 158 3.38 -0.94 0.25
N ASP A 159 4.46 -1.64 0.58
CA ASP A 159 4.39 -3.01 1.09
C ASP A 159 3.78 -3.03 2.49
N PHE A 160 3.10 -4.13 2.84
CA PHE A 160 2.59 -4.32 4.20
C PHE A 160 3.71 -4.83 5.11
N PRO A 161 3.96 -4.17 6.26
CA PRO A 161 4.85 -4.71 7.26
C PRO A 161 4.20 -5.85 8.04
N ASP A 162 5.01 -6.56 8.82
CA ASP A 162 4.51 -7.55 9.77
C ASP A 162 3.79 -6.88 10.94
N GLY A 163 2.49 -7.14 11.09
CA GLY A 163 1.68 -6.51 12.12
C GLY A 163 0.21 -6.87 12.05
N ASN A 164 -0.59 -6.29 12.95
CA ASN A 164 -2.02 -6.46 13.03
C ASN A 164 -2.74 -5.13 12.79
N PHE A 165 -3.52 -5.06 11.71
CA PHE A 165 -4.26 -3.85 11.35
C PHE A 165 -5.76 -4.10 11.42
N THR A 166 -6.47 -3.16 12.05
CA THR A 166 -7.93 -3.10 11.98
C THR A 166 -8.38 -2.49 10.66
N LEU A 167 -9.66 -2.67 10.33
CA LEU A 167 -10.23 -2.01 9.15
C LEU A 167 -10.26 -0.48 9.32
N ALA A 168 -10.41 0.01 10.55
CA ALA A 168 -10.34 1.43 10.88
C ALA A 168 -8.95 2.01 10.65
N GLU A 169 -7.89 1.29 11.01
CA GLU A 169 -6.51 1.69 10.73
C GLU A 169 -6.21 1.73 9.23
N ILE A 170 -6.66 0.71 8.50
CA ILE A 170 -6.56 0.71 7.03
C ILE A 170 -7.31 1.92 6.46
N ALA A 171 -8.51 2.23 6.96
CA ALA A 171 -9.30 3.36 6.48
C ALA A 171 -8.70 4.73 6.79
N ALA A 172 -8.10 4.89 7.96
CA ALA A 172 -7.45 6.13 8.38
C ALA A 172 -6.12 6.34 7.65
N PHE A 173 -5.20 5.37 7.79
CA PHE A 173 -3.79 5.56 7.43
C PHE A 173 -3.44 5.04 6.04
N LEU A 174 -4.12 4.01 5.53
CA LEU A 174 -3.76 3.32 4.28
C LEU A 174 -4.96 3.05 3.37
N PRO A 175 -5.84 4.03 3.09
CA PRO A 175 -7.12 3.78 2.41
C PRO A 175 -6.94 3.24 0.98
N GLN A 176 -5.84 3.59 0.31
CA GLN A 176 -5.51 3.11 -1.04
C GLN A 176 -5.12 1.62 -1.06
N SER A 177 -4.76 1.05 0.10
CA SER A 177 -4.31 -0.33 0.23
C SER A 177 -5.43 -1.36 0.05
N ILE A 178 -6.71 -0.93 0.04
CA ILE A 178 -7.85 -1.81 -0.32
C ILE A 178 -7.75 -2.35 -1.75
N LYS A 179 -6.88 -1.77 -2.58
CA LYS A 179 -6.53 -2.24 -3.92
C LYS A 179 -5.71 -3.54 -3.88
N SER A 180 -5.17 -3.94 -2.72
CA SER A 180 -4.52 -5.23 -2.53
C SER A 180 -5.56 -6.34 -2.57
N TRP A 181 -5.24 -7.44 -3.26
CA TRP A 181 -6.12 -8.61 -3.33
C TRP A 181 -6.35 -9.23 -1.96
N ASP A 182 -5.32 -9.26 -1.11
CA ASP A 182 -5.40 -9.89 0.21
C ASP A 182 -6.26 -9.06 1.18
N VAL A 183 -6.16 -7.72 1.09
CA VAL A 183 -7.04 -6.81 1.83
C VAL A 183 -8.48 -6.92 1.33
N ALA A 184 -8.70 -6.93 0.01
CA ALA A 184 -10.03 -7.03 -0.58
C ALA A 184 -10.72 -8.34 -0.20
N ASP A 185 -10.02 -9.47 -0.29
CA ASP A 185 -10.50 -10.79 0.14
C ASP A 185 -10.92 -10.76 1.61
N ARG A 186 -10.07 -10.20 2.47
CA ARG A 186 -10.34 -10.15 3.91
C ARG A 186 -11.54 -9.27 4.25
N ILE A 187 -11.70 -8.12 3.62
CA ILE A 187 -12.87 -7.25 3.79
C ILE A 187 -14.14 -7.98 3.38
N ILE A 188 -14.15 -8.56 2.18
CA ILE A 188 -15.36 -9.18 1.61
C ILE A 188 -15.75 -10.45 2.35
N TRP A 189 -14.79 -11.30 2.74
CA TRP A 189 -15.07 -12.52 3.48
C TRP A 189 -15.55 -12.29 4.92
N ASN A 190 -15.27 -11.10 5.48
CA ASN A 190 -15.83 -10.62 6.74
C ASN A 190 -17.16 -9.87 6.57
N GLY A 191 -17.67 -9.75 5.34
CA GLY A 191 -18.98 -9.19 5.04
C GLY A 191 -19.03 -7.66 5.00
N ALA A 192 -17.89 -6.98 5.00
CA ALA A 192 -17.86 -5.53 4.82
C ALA A 192 -18.17 -5.17 3.35
N THR A 193 -18.95 -4.11 3.18
CA THR A 193 -19.42 -3.63 1.87
C THR A 193 -18.64 -2.39 1.43
N SER A 194 -18.78 -2.00 0.16
CA SER A 194 -18.22 -0.73 -0.33
C SER A 194 -18.89 0.49 0.30
N GLU A 195 -20.11 0.33 0.84
CA GLU A 195 -20.81 1.37 1.60
C GLU A 195 -20.17 1.57 2.97
N ASP A 196 -19.89 0.48 3.69
CA ASP A 196 -19.21 0.53 5.00
C ASP A 196 -17.85 1.24 4.88
N LEU A 197 -17.07 0.89 3.85
CA LEU A 197 -15.76 1.51 3.63
C LEU A 197 -15.84 2.97 3.21
N ALA A 198 -16.83 3.34 2.39
CA ALA A 198 -17.02 4.75 2.03
C ALA A 198 -17.34 5.57 3.28
N LEU A 199 -18.21 5.07 4.17
CA LEU A 199 -18.49 5.68 5.46
C LEU A 199 -17.23 5.79 6.32
N MET A 200 -16.42 4.73 6.40
CA MET A 200 -15.17 4.75 7.16
C MET A 200 -14.15 5.74 6.59
N PHE A 201 -13.94 5.78 5.28
CA PHE A 201 -13.03 6.74 4.64
C PHE A 201 -13.49 8.19 4.88
N ASN A 202 -14.78 8.48 4.70
CA ASN A 202 -15.32 9.82 4.97
C ASN A 202 -15.17 10.21 6.44
N LYS A 203 -15.41 9.28 7.37
CA LYS A 203 -15.25 9.50 8.81
C LYS A 203 -13.79 9.76 9.21
N TYR A 204 -12.88 8.83 8.88
CA TYR A 204 -11.51 8.88 9.38
C TYR A 204 -10.63 9.87 8.62
N ARG A 205 -10.97 10.24 7.37
CA ARG A 205 -10.18 11.21 6.57
C ARG A 205 -10.87 12.55 6.28
N GLY A 206 -12.14 12.72 6.66
CA GLY A 206 -12.84 14.01 6.49
C GLY A 206 -12.90 14.46 5.02
N LEU A 207 -13.16 13.52 4.10
CA LEU A 207 -13.06 13.78 2.67
C LEU A 207 -14.15 14.74 2.18
N HIS A 208 -13.75 15.80 1.49
CA HIS A 208 -14.66 16.75 0.87
C HIS A 208 -14.26 17.01 -0.59
N PRO A 209 -15.08 16.63 -1.59
CA PRO A 209 -16.38 15.96 -1.46
C PRO A 209 -16.26 14.49 -1.01
N GLU A 210 -17.24 14.01 -0.25
CA GLU A 210 -17.29 12.62 0.27
C GLU A 210 -17.09 11.55 -0.81
N ILE A 211 -16.30 10.51 -0.52
CA ILE A 211 -16.14 9.37 -1.42
C ILE A 211 -17.44 8.56 -1.49
N HIS A 212 -17.86 8.23 -2.71
CA HIS A 212 -19.10 7.50 -2.94
C HIS A 212 -18.82 5.98 -2.92
N PRO A 213 -19.75 5.13 -2.44
CA PRO A 213 -19.59 3.67 -2.44
C PRO A 213 -19.22 3.09 -3.80
N ASN A 214 -19.72 3.68 -4.90
CA ASN A 214 -19.36 3.27 -6.26
C ASN A 214 -17.87 3.46 -6.56
N SER A 215 -17.24 4.54 -6.07
CA SER A 215 -15.81 4.77 -6.26
C SER A 215 -14.99 3.69 -5.54
N VAL A 216 -15.38 3.34 -4.31
CA VAL A 216 -14.76 2.25 -3.54
C VAL A 216 -14.96 0.89 -4.24
N TYR A 217 -16.17 0.62 -4.75
CA TYR A 217 -16.44 -0.57 -5.54
C TYR A 217 -15.54 -0.68 -6.78
N MET A 218 -15.33 0.43 -7.49
CA MET A 218 -14.44 0.45 -8.66
C MET A 218 -12.98 0.18 -8.30
N MET A 219 -12.51 0.63 -7.12
CA MET A 219 -11.17 0.30 -6.61
C MET A 219 -10.99 -1.22 -6.43
N PHE A 220 -11.98 -1.92 -5.87
CA PHE A 220 -11.94 -3.39 -5.78
C PHE A 220 -12.03 -4.05 -7.15
N ARG A 221 -13.04 -3.68 -7.93
CA ARG A 221 -13.35 -4.32 -9.21
C ARG A 221 -12.16 -4.29 -10.16
N GLY A 222 -11.46 -3.15 -10.26
CA GLY A 222 -10.30 -3.01 -11.13
C GLY A 222 -9.19 -3.99 -10.77
N GLN A 223 -8.91 -4.16 -9.47
CA GLN A 223 -7.82 -5.03 -9.00
C GLN A 223 -8.19 -6.50 -9.04
N MET A 224 -9.42 -6.85 -8.69
CA MET A 224 -9.92 -8.22 -8.70
C MET A 224 -10.04 -8.78 -10.12
N ARG A 225 -10.38 -7.94 -11.11
CA ARG A 225 -10.33 -8.36 -12.52
C ARG A 225 -8.92 -8.68 -12.98
N LYS A 226 -7.95 -7.84 -12.61
CA LYS A 226 -6.55 -8.05 -12.96
C LYS A 226 -5.97 -9.32 -12.31
N ARG A 227 -6.46 -9.68 -11.12
CA ARG A 227 -6.14 -10.97 -10.48
C ARG A 227 -6.54 -12.16 -11.35
N THR A 228 -7.72 -12.10 -11.96
CA THR A 228 -8.22 -13.16 -12.85
C THR A 228 -7.23 -13.47 -13.98
N ASP A 229 -6.62 -12.44 -14.54
CA ASP A 229 -5.66 -12.57 -15.63
C ASP A 229 -4.33 -13.17 -15.16
N ALA A 230 -3.87 -12.77 -13.96
CA ALA A 230 -2.59 -13.17 -13.39
C ALA A 230 -2.61 -14.57 -12.74
N GLU A 231 -3.67 -14.90 -12.01
CA GLU A 231 -3.89 -16.21 -11.40
C GLU A 231 -4.81 -17.00 -12.35
N HIS A 232 -4.22 -17.62 -13.39
CA HIS A 232 -4.85 -18.28 -14.56
C HIS A 232 -5.96 -19.34 -14.31
N GLY A 233 -6.52 -19.47 -13.11
CA GLY A 233 -7.54 -20.44 -12.74
C GLY A 233 -8.96 -19.90 -12.60
N TYR A 234 -9.20 -18.58 -12.65
CA TYR A 234 -10.47 -18.00 -12.18
C TYR A 234 -11.33 -17.37 -13.29
N LYS A 235 -11.57 -18.05 -14.42
CA LYS A 235 -12.40 -17.51 -15.52
C LYS A 235 -13.79 -16.98 -15.09
N GLU A 236 -14.33 -17.49 -13.98
CA GLU A 236 -15.60 -17.01 -13.40
C GLU A 236 -15.54 -15.56 -12.91
N TRP A 237 -14.34 -14.97 -12.78
CA TRP A 237 -14.12 -13.62 -12.26
C TRP A 237 -13.95 -12.56 -13.33
N GLU A 238 -14.04 -12.90 -14.62
CA GLU A 238 -14.11 -11.91 -15.70
C GLU A 238 -15.33 -10.96 -15.50
N THR A 239 -16.40 -11.53 -14.92
CA THR A 239 -17.59 -10.79 -14.44
C THR A 239 -17.60 -10.62 -12.93
N TRP A 240 -16.44 -10.29 -12.35
CA TRP A 240 -16.33 -10.07 -10.91
C TRP A 240 -17.41 -9.12 -10.39
N THR A 241 -18.09 -9.57 -9.35
CA THR A 241 -19.01 -8.79 -8.51
C THR A 241 -18.75 -9.17 -7.05
N VAL A 242 -19.12 -8.29 -6.10
CA VAL A 242 -19.00 -8.60 -4.66
C VAL A 242 -19.73 -9.91 -4.31
N ASN A 243 -20.90 -10.16 -4.92
CA ASN A 243 -21.66 -11.39 -4.73
C ASN A 243 -20.99 -12.63 -5.34
N ALA A 244 -20.21 -12.47 -6.42
CA ALA A 244 -19.40 -13.56 -6.96
C ALA A 244 -18.23 -13.87 -6.03
N GLN A 245 -17.58 -12.85 -5.48
CA GLN A 245 -16.48 -13.01 -4.51
C GLN A 245 -16.90 -13.76 -3.25
N ALA A 246 -18.11 -13.48 -2.75
CA ALA A 246 -18.64 -14.17 -1.58
C ALA A 246 -18.85 -15.69 -1.78
N LYS A 247 -18.91 -16.15 -3.03
CA LYS A 247 -19.02 -17.58 -3.39
C LYS A 247 -17.68 -18.27 -3.54
N VAL A 248 -16.58 -17.51 -3.54
CA VAL A 248 -15.22 -18.06 -3.65
C VAL A 248 -14.91 -18.84 -2.39
N ASN A 249 -14.34 -20.04 -2.57
CA ASN A 249 -13.89 -20.86 -1.46
C ASN A 249 -12.81 -20.11 -0.67
N LYS A 250 -13.08 -19.87 0.61
CA LYS A 250 -12.11 -19.29 1.53
C LYS A 250 -10.89 -20.23 1.63
N PRO A 251 -9.65 -19.72 1.62
CA PRO A 251 -8.45 -20.53 1.79
C PRO A 251 -8.52 -21.36 3.07
N ALA A 252 -7.96 -22.57 3.04
CA ALA A 252 -7.80 -23.38 4.23
C ALA A 252 -6.96 -22.60 5.27
N GLY A 253 -7.53 -22.34 6.44
CA GLY A 253 -6.89 -21.51 7.48
C GLY A 253 -7.31 -20.04 7.50
N PHE A 254 -8.23 -19.60 6.64
CA PHE A 254 -8.85 -18.27 6.80
C PHE A 254 -9.53 -18.17 8.17
N SER A 255 -9.15 -17.14 8.93
CA SER A 255 -9.78 -16.81 10.21
C SER A 255 -10.40 -15.42 10.13
N ALA A 256 -11.71 -15.34 10.39
CA ALA A 256 -12.44 -14.08 10.42
C ALA A 256 -11.92 -13.13 11.52
N ASP A 257 -11.44 -13.70 12.62
CA ASP A 257 -10.93 -12.95 13.78
C ASP A 257 -9.46 -12.54 13.62
N SER A 258 -8.79 -12.99 12.54
CA SER A 258 -7.40 -12.61 12.31
C SER A 258 -7.31 -11.15 11.90
N VAL A 259 -6.49 -10.39 12.63
CA VAL A 259 -6.14 -9.00 12.31
C VAL A 259 -4.81 -8.83 11.57
N SER A 260 -4.06 -9.92 11.40
CA SER A 260 -2.71 -9.89 10.82
C SER A 260 -2.71 -9.53 9.34
N VAL A 261 -1.82 -8.62 8.96
CA VAL A 261 -1.52 -8.23 7.57
C VAL A 261 -0.16 -8.78 7.10
N THR A 262 0.50 -9.60 7.91
CA THR A 262 1.79 -10.23 7.57
C THR A 262 1.67 -10.99 6.25
N GLY A 263 2.56 -10.68 5.32
CA GLY A 263 2.61 -11.32 4.00
C GLY A 263 1.55 -10.85 3.01
N PHE A 264 0.77 -9.80 3.33
CA PHE A 264 -0.15 -9.21 2.37
C PHE A 264 0.60 -8.60 1.19
N ARG A 265 0.12 -8.86 -0.01
CA ARG A 265 0.70 -8.35 -1.26
C ARG A 265 0.28 -6.90 -1.48
N ARG A 266 1.15 -6.13 -2.14
CA ARG A 266 0.78 -4.84 -2.68
C ARG A 266 -0.20 -4.98 -3.86
N PRO A 267 -1.00 -3.95 -4.18
CA PRO A 267 -1.75 -3.90 -5.43
C PRO A 267 -0.82 -4.09 -6.62
N VAL A 268 -1.25 -4.87 -7.60
CA VAL A 268 -0.42 -5.13 -8.76
C VAL A 268 -0.66 -4.07 -9.82
N VAL A 269 0.43 -3.45 -10.30
CA VAL A 269 0.39 -2.50 -11.41
C VAL A 269 0.53 -3.31 -12.70
N PHE A 270 -0.56 -3.41 -13.45
CA PHE A 270 -0.56 -4.04 -14.77
C PHE A 270 -0.79 -2.96 -15.85
N LYS A 271 -0.03 -3.07 -16.95
CA LYS A 271 0.24 -2.15 -18.07
C LYS A 271 1.58 -1.43 -17.90
N ASP A 272 2.55 -1.73 -18.79
CA ASP A 272 3.83 -1.07 -19.18
C ASP A 272 4.66 -0.29 -18.15
N LYS A 273 4.23 -0.26 -16.90
CA LYS A 273 4.85 0.40 -15.77
C LYS A 273 5.55 -0.67 -14.97
N PRO A 274 6.81 -0.44 -14.58
CA PRO A 274 7.50 -1.37 -13.72
C PRO A 274 6.76 -1.45 -12.38
N ASP A 275 6.59 -2.67 -11.86
CA ASP A 275 6.03 -2.93 -10.53
C ASP A 275 7.06 -2.54 -9.47
N VAL A 276 7.17 -1.23 -9.21
CA VAL A 276 8.14 -0.65 -8.28
C VAL A 276 7.45 -0.41 -6.93
N PRO A 277 8.01 -0.94 -5.82
CA PRO A 277 7.51 -0.61 -4.49
C PRO A 277 7.58 0.89 -4.24
N ALA A 278 6.59 1.44 -3.57
CA ALA A 278 6.72 2.80 -3.05
C ALA A 278 7.88 2.84 -2.04
N GLY A 279 8.62 3.95 -2.04
CA GLY A 279 9.66 4.18 -1.04
C GLY A 279 9.11 4.10 0.38
N PRO A 280 9.95 3.83 1.38
CA PRO A 280 9.52 3.85 2.77
C PRO A 280 8.93 5.22 3.14
N ILE A 281 7.83 5.21 3.90
CA ILE A 281 7.16 6.41 4.40
C ILE A 281 7.42 6.56 5.90
N PRO A 282 7.78 7.75 6.41
CA PRO A 282 7.80 8.03 7.84
C PRO A 282 6.44 7.76 8.48
N PHE A 283 6.41 7.25 9.71
CA PHE A 283 5.14 7.02 10.40
C PHE A 283 4.35 8.31 10.63
N GLU A 284 5.03 9.43 10.92
CA GLU A 284 4.37 10.73 11.08
C GLU A 284 3.57 11.13 9.83
N ASP A 285 4.09 10.82 8.65
CA ASP A 285 3.45 11.16 7.38
C ASP A 285 2.17 10.37 7.12
N LEU A 286 1.96 9.23 7.79
CA LEU A 286 0.70 8.49 7.72
C LEU A 286 -0.46 9.25 8.35
N ALA A 287 -0.20 10.17 9.27
CA ALA A 287 -1.23 11.01 9.88
C ALA A 287 -1.73 12.11 8.95
N ASN A 288 -1.05 12.36 7.82
CA ASN A 288 -1.47 13.37 6.86
C ASN A 288 -2.85 13.05 6.28
N GLY A 289 -3.78 13.98 6.48
CA GLY A 289 -5.17 13.85 6.02
C GLY A 289 -6.05 12.92 6.88
N VAL A 290 -5.60 12.53 8.07
CA VAL A 290 -6.44 11.83 9.05
C VAL A 290 -7.25 12.86 9.84
N ALA A 291 -8.57 12.86 9.67
CA ALA A 291 -9.49 13.77 10.36
C ALA A 291 -9.89 13.26 11.74
N VAL A 292 -10.09 11.94 11.87
CA VAL A 292 -10.44 11.27 13.13
C VAL A 292 -9.49 10.09 13.30
N TRP A 293 -8.89 9.95 14.47
CA TRP A 293 -8.00 8.83 14.75
C TRP A 293 -8.81 7.59 15.14
N PRO A 294 -8.36 6.38 14.76
CA PRO A 294 -8.87 5.15 15.37
C PRO A 294 -8.66 5.19 16.89
N GLU A 295 -9.63 4.66 17.65
CA GLU A 295 -9.61 4.64 19.12
C GLU A 295 -10.01 3.25 19.65
N HIS A 296 -9.66 2.97 20.90
CA HIS A 296 -10.04 1.73 21.59
C HIS A 296 -9.67 0.46 20.80
N ASP A 297 -10.62 -0.45 20.58
CA ASP A 297 -10.42 -1.72 19.87
C ASP A 297 -10.12 -1.52 18.37
N ASP A 298 -10.37 -0.33 17.83
CA ASP A 298 -10.00 0.05 16.46
C ASP A 298 -8.53 0.50 16.35
N ALA A 299 -7.88 0.86 17.47
CA ALA A 299 -6.52 1.42 17.53
C ALA A 299 -5.47 0.36 17.91
N LEU A 300 -5.00 -0.40 16.92
CA LEU A 300 -4.04 -1.49 17.10
C LEU A 300 -2.61 -1.00 16.79
N ASP A 301 -1.85 -1.69 15.95
CA ASP A 301 -0.41 -1.49 15.84
C ASP A 301 -0.05 -0.16 15.15
N ILE A 302 -0.68 0.16 14.01
CA ILE A 302 -0.35 1.40 13.26
C ILE A 302 -0.66 2.63 14.09
N THR A 303 -1.85 2.69 14.69
CA THR A 303 -2.30 3.87 15.43
C THR A 303 -1.31 4.25 16.52
N ARG A 304 -0.76 3.23 17.20
CA ARG A 304 0.24 3.40 18.26
C ARG A 304 1.57 3.89 17.70
N CYS A 305 2.05 3.27 16.63
CA CYS A 305 3.30 3.66 15.99
C CYS A 305 3.25 5.09 15.45
N VAL A 306 2.17 5.47 14.76
CA VAL A 306 1.98 6.83 14.23
C VAL A 306 1.89 7.82 15.39
N ARG A 307 1.08 7.54 16.44
CA ARG A 307 0.96 8.42 17.60
C ARG A 307 2.30 8.62 18.31
N TRP A 308 3.03 7.53 18.55
CA TRP A 308 4.34 7.61 19.19
C TRP A 308 5.34 8.43 18.37
N CYS A 309 5.38 8.25 17.04
CA CYS A 309 6.30 9.05 16.20
C CYS A 309 5.96 10.54 16.19
N ILE A 310 4.66 10.91 16.28
CA ILE A 310 4.26 12.32 16.42
C ILE A 310 4.64 12.89 17.79
N GLU A 311 4.52 12.09 18.85
CA GLU A 311 4.89 12.50 20.21
C GLU A 311 6.42 12.56 20.42
N ASN A 312 7.21 11.89 19.58
CA ASN A 312 8.66 11.80 19.66
C ASN A 312 9.30 12.20 18.32
N PRO A 313 9.25 13.49 17.91
CA PRO A 313 9.73 13.95 16.60
C PRO A 313 11.25 13.79 16.40
N GLU A 314 12.01 13.59 17.47
CA GLU A 314 13.43 13.22 17.41
C GLU A 314 13.66 11.82 16.81
N ALA A 315 12.61 10.99 16.79
CA ALA A 315 12.59 9.64 16.22
C ALA A 315 12.36 9.67 14.69
N GLU A 316 13.05 10.57 13.98
CA GLU A 316 12.91 10.84 12.52
C GLU A 316 13.18 9.60 11.64
N PHE A 317 13.72 8.51 12.20
CA PHE A 317 14.18 7.32 11.47
C PHE A 317 13.17 6.18 11.38
N TYR A 318 12.00 6.27 12.04
CA TYR A 318 11.02 5.18 12.03
C TYR A 318 10.20 5.18 10.73
N LEU A 319 10.52 4.22 9.86
CA LEU A 319 9.88 4.03 8.56
C LEU A 319 8.88 2.86 8.60
N PHE A 320 7.68 3.10 8.07
CA PHE A 320 6.53 2.19 8.08
C PHE A 320 6.86 0.76 7.61
N ASN A 321 7.58 0.62 6.49
CA ASN A 321 7.87 -0.69 5.87
C ASN A 321 9.08 -1.42 6.47
N ARG A 322 9.81 -0.82 7.41
CA ARG A 322 11.04 -1.42 7.97
C ARG A 322 10.99 -1.66 9.46
N LEU A 323 10.31 -0.78 10.21
CA LEU A 323 10.48 -0.70 11.66
C LEU A 323 9.19 -0.93 12.45
N LEU A 324 8.12 -1.39 11.80
CA LEU A 324 6.89 -1.70 12.54
C LEU A 324 7.12 -2.76 13.61
N GLY A 325 7.78 -3.88 13.30
CA GLY A 325 8.05 -4.95 14.26
C GLY A 325 8.85 -4.50 15.49
N PRO A 326 10.05 -3.90 15.31
CA PRO A 326 10.83 -3.34 16.41
C PRO A 326 10.07 -2.29 17.23
N LEU A 327 9.34 -1.38 16.56
CA LEU A 327 8.58 -0.34 17.25
C LEU A 327 7.41 -0.91 18.04
N ILE A 328 6.71 -1.93 17.53
CA ILE A 328 5.67 -2.65 18.28
C ILE A 328 6.27 -3.31 19.52
N ARG A 329 7.45 -3.93 19.44
CA ARG A 329 8.11 -4.54 20.60
C ARG A 329 8.43 -3.49 21.66
N LEU A 330 9.06 -2.39 21.25
CA LEU A 330 9.35 -1.24 22.11
C LEU A 330 8.08 -0.74 22.81
N LEU A 331 6.98 -0.60 22.07
CA LEU A 331 5.69 -0.16 22.61
C LEU A 331 5.00 -1.21 23.49
N SER A 332 5.23 -2.50 23.23
CA SER A 332 4.66 -3.60 24.02
C SER A 332 5.34 -3.72 25.38
N ASP A 333 6.65 -3.48 25.44
CA ASP A 333 7.45 -3.52 26.66
C ASP A 333 7.08 -2.41 27.64
N THR A 334 6.50 -1.30 27.15
CA THR A 334 5.89 -0.28 28.02
C THR A 334 4.60 -0.73 28.74
N GLY A 335 4.20 -2.00 28.60
CA GLY A 335 3.07 -2.60 29.32
C GLY A 335 1.69 -2.23 28.77
N ARG A 336 1.61 -1.54 27.63
CA ARG A 336 0.34 -1.09 27.01
C ARG A 336 -0.12 -2.01 25.87
N SER A 337 -0.05 -3.33 26.05
CA SER A 337 -0.71 -4.25 25.11
C SER A 337 -2.21 -3.90 25.05
N ALA A 338 -2.75 -3.67 23.85
CA ALA A 338 -4.19 -3.43 23.69
C ALA A 338 -4.91 -4.65 24.28
N PRO A 339 -5.91 -4.44 25.16
CA PRO A 339 -6.83 -5.50 25.48
C PRO A 339 -7.40 -5.98 24.14
N ARG A 340 -7.08 -7.20 23.71
CA ARG A 340 -7.81 -7.87 22.63
C ARG A 340 -9.20 -8.20 23.17
N ARG A 341 -10.07 -7.20 23.31
CA ARG A 341 -11.48 -7.48 23.54
C ARG A 341 -12.01 -8.02 22.21
N ARG A 342 -12.58 -9.22 22.26
CA ARG A 342 -13.37 -9.72 21.14
C ARG A 342 -14.45 -8.68 20.92
N ALA A 343 -14.45 -8.03 19.76
CA ALA A 343 -15.56 -7.19 19.35
C ALA A 343 -16.81 -8.07 19.42
N ALA A 344 -17.62 -7.87 20.46
CA ALA A 344 -18.99 -8.36 20.43
C ALA A 344 -19.66 -7.75 19.19
N LYS A 345 -20.62 -8.47 18.63
CA LYS A 345 -21.35 -8.23 17.37
C LYS A 345 -22.14 -6.90 17.31
N ASP A 346 -21.62 -5.81 17.85
CA ASP A 346 -22.28 -4.52 18.01
C ASP A 346 -22.06 -3.59 16.80
N TYR A 347 -21.28 -4.02 15.80
CA TYR A 347 -21.05 -3.30 14.54
C TYR A 347 -22.22 -3.34 13.55
N ARG A 348 -23.47 -3.39 14.04
CA ARG A 348 -24.60 -2.90 13.24
C ARG A 348 -24.66 -1.39 13.45
N TYR A 349 -23.88 -0.65 12.65
CA TYR A 349 -24.07 0.78 12.51
C TYR A 349 -25.56 1.07 12.33
N ALA A 350 -26.02 2.06 13.09
CA ALA A 350 -27.39 2.50 13.30
C ALA A 350 -28.13 2.95 12.01
N THR A 351 -28.29 2.06 11.03
CA THR A 351 -29.31 2.21 9.98
C THR A 351 -30.71 2.07 10.56
N SER A 352 -30.86 1.46 11.75
CA SER A 352 -32.14 1.37 12.45
C SER A 352 -32.66 2.71 13.01
N ASP A 353 -31.80 3.70 13.20
CA ASP A 353 -32.21 4.98 13.81
C ASP A 353 -32.62 6.03 12.77
N LEU A 354 -32.29 5.83 11.50
CA LEU A 354 -32.80 6.65 10.39
C LEU A 354 -34.16 6.17 9.85
N GLU A 355 -34.57 4.92 10.10
CA GLU A 355 -35.89 4.42 9.67
C GLU A 355 -37.03 4.71 10.66
N LYS A 356 -36.74 5.10 11.91
CA LYS A 356 -37.78 5.39 12.93
C LYS A 356 -38.40 6.80 12.86
N GLY A 357 -38.03 7.62 11.88
CA GLY A 357 -38.51 9.00 11.74
C GLY A 357 -39.69 9.24 10.78
N SER A 358 -40.14 8.24 10.00
CA SER A 358 -41.24 8.43 9.04
C SER A 358 -42.58 7.86 9.53
N GLY A 359 -43.00 8.31 10.70
CA GLY A 359 -44.41 8.28 11.09
C GLY A 359 -45.24 9.28 10.26
N ALA A 360 -45.32 9.08 8.95
CA ALA A 360 -46.11 9.89 8.04
C ALA A 360 -47.21 9.04 7.40
N THR A 361 -48.37 9.06 8.06
CA THR A 361 -49.72 8.95 7.50
C THR A 361 -49.97 7.91 6.41
N GLY A 362 -50.76 6.88 6.77
CA GLY A 362 -51.42 6.01 5.82
C GLY A 362 -52.13 6.79 4.73
N LEU A 363 -51.66 6.63 3.49
CA LEU A 363 -52.39 6.99 2.29
C LEU A 363 -52.76 5.71 1.55
N GLY A 364 -54.07 5.56 1.38
CA GLY A 364 -54.71 4.36 0.91
C GLY A 364 -54.22 3.85 -0.44
N LYS A 365 -54.40 2.54 -0.60
CA LYS A 365 -54.33 1.80 -1.86
C LYS A 365 -55.20 2.48 -2.93
N ARG A 366 -54.64 3.41 -3.71
CA ARG A 366 -55.27 3.88 -4.94
C ARG A 366 -55.05 2.83 -6.03
N LYS A 367 -56.13 2.10 -6.34
CA LYS A 367 -56.27 1.28 -7.55
C LYS A 367 -55.94 2.15 -8.76
N ARG A 368 -54.93 1.75 -9.53
CA ARG A 368 -54.63 2.35 -10.84
C ARG A 368 -55.78 2.01 -11.80
N ALA A 369 -56.53 3.03 -12.23
CA ALA A 369 -57.42 2.92 -13.38
C ALA A 369 -56.58 2.89 -14.69
N PRO A 370 -57.06 2.22 -15.74
CA PRO A 370 -56.35 2.12 -17.02
C PRO A 370 -56.31 3.47 -17.73
N SER A 371 -55.08 3.88 -18.08
CA SER A 371 -54.76 5.11 -18.80
C SER A 371 -55.36 5.10 -20.21
N SER A 372 -56.33 5.98 -20.45
CA SER A 372 -56.85 6.29 -21.78
C SER A 372 -55.91 7.27 -22.49
N HIS A 373 -55.51 6.88 -23.70
CA HIS A 373 -54.74 7.62 -24.68
C HIS A 373 -55.41 8.97 -25.03
N VAL A 374 -54.84 10.09 -24.57
CA VAL A 374 -55.26 11.44 -24.98
C VAL A 374 -54.17 12.04 -25.87
N GLN A 375 -54.54 12.28 -27.13
CA GLN A 375 -53.70 12.93 -28.14
C GLN A 375 -53.57 14.43 -27.84
N ARG A 376 -52.32 14.92 -27.87
CA ARG A 376 -51.98 16.33 -27.67
C ARG A 376 -51.98 17.05 -29.03
N PRO A 377 -52.71 18.16 -29.22
CA PRO A 377 -52.68 18.92 -30.46
C PRO A 377 -51.41 19.78 -30.59
N LYS A 378 -50.91 19.87 -31.84
CA LYS A 378 -49.74 20.66 -32.24
C LYS A 378 -50.10 22.14 -32.29
N TYR A 379 -49.38 22.98 -31.57
CA TYR A 379 -49.49 24.44 -31.65
C TYR A 379 -48.55 24.99 -32.73
N SER A 380 -49.14 25.60 -33.75
CA SER A 380 -48.45 26.37 -34.80
C SER A 380 -48.10 27.76 -34.26
N LYS A 381 -46.83 28.18 -34.39
CA LYS A 381 -46.40 29.56 -34.08
C LYS A 381 -46.24 30.33 -35.38
N ASN A 382 -47.14 31.29 -35.59
CA ASN A 382 -47.08 32.27 -36.65
C ASN A 382 -46.03 33.33 -36.34
N ASN A 383 -45.36 33.72 -37.43
CA ASN A 383 -44.32 34.72 -37.54
C ASN A 383 -44.99 36.05 -37.96
N THR A 384 -44.84 37.11 -37.17
CA THR A 384 -45.22 38.48 -37.55
C THR A 384 -44.15 39.43 -37.07
N GLY A 385 -43.60 40.19 -38.02
CA GLY A 385 -42.38 40.96 -37.86
C GLY A 385 -42.54 42.43 -37.52
N SER A 386 -41.37 43.07 -37.62
CA SER A 386 -41.06 44.50 -37.79
C SER A 386 -41.09 45.42 -36.56
N PRO A 387 -40.37 46.58 -36.57
CA PRO A 387 -39.31 47.03 -37.51
C PRO A 387 -38.04 47.66 -36.88
N ALA A 388 -37.01 47.72 -37.72
CA ALA A 388 -35.98 48.75 -37.89
C ALA A 388 -35.58 49.69 -36.73
N ARG A 389 -34.30 49.68 -36.36
CA ARG A 389 -33.60 50.91 -35.92
C ARG A 389 -32.10 50.89 -36.23
N GLN A 390 -31.77 51.72 -37.23
CA GLN A 390 -30.61 52.60 -37.44
C GLN A 390 -29.20 52.17 -36.99
N THR A 391 -28.35 52.19 -38.01
CA THR A 391 -26.89 52.27 -38.03
C THR A 391 -26.34 53.43 -37.19
N ARG A 392 -25.24 53.17 -36.46
CA ARG A 392 -24.22 54.20 -36.21
C ARG A 392 -22.85 53.56 -36.06
N THR A 393 -21.97 54.02 -36.94
CA THR A 393 -20.52 53.84 -37.01
C THR A 393 -19.81 54.45 -35.80
N THR A 394 -18.78 53.79 -35.27
CA THR A 394 -17.52 54.41 -34.78
C THR A 394 -16.41 53.37 -34.54
N HIS A 395 -15.28 53.58 -35.23
CA HIS A 395 -13.86 53.43 -34.85
C HIS A 395 -13.51 52.39 -33.77
N SER A 396 -12.82 51.28 -34.08
CA SER A 396 -11.39 51.15 -34.45
C SER A 396 -10.42 51.86 -33.51
N THR A 397 -9.94 51.13 -32.51
CA THR A 397 -8.57 51.24 -32.00
C THR A 397 -8.14 49.87 -31.46
N ALA A 398 -7.05 49.35 -32.03
CA ALA A 398 -6.40 48.12 -31.67
C ALA A 398 -5.73 48.23 -30.27
N ALA A 399 -6.07 47.30 -29.37
CA ALA A 399 -5.30 47.06 -28.16
C ALA A 399 -4.57 45.71 -28.30
N ARG A 400 -3.25 45.81 -28.33
CA ARG A 400 -2.26 44.76 -28.55
C ARG A 400 -2.13 43.93 -27.27
N SER A 401 -2.60 42.69 -27.27
CA SER A 401 -2.30 41.73 -26.20
C SER A 401 -0.94 41.05 -26.46
N PRO A 402 -0.09 40.85 -25.44
CA PRO A 402 1.23 40.23 -25.61
C PRO A 402 1.13 38.73 -25.93
N PRO A 403 2.09 38.17 -26.68
CA PRO A 403 2.06 36.76 -27.07
C PRO A 403 2.34 35.85 -25.86
N LYS A 404 1.40 34.97 -25.55
CA LYS A 404 1.67 33.79 -24.71
C LYS A 404 2.69 32.92 -25.44
N LYS A 405 3.86 32.76 -24.84
CA LYS A 405 4.87 31.77 -25.26
C LYS A 405 4.23 30.39 -25.21
N ALA A 406 4.15 29.74 -26.36
CA ALA A 406 3.93 28.32 -26.48
C ALA A 406 5.15 27.60 -25.88
N ILE A 407 4.97 26.98 -24.72
CA ILE A 407 5.84 25.88 -24.30
C ILE A 407 5.16 24.63 -24.85
N LEU A 408 5.72 24.17 -25.98
CA LEU A 408 5.49 22.87 -26.56
C LEU A 408 6.11 21.83 -25.61
N LEU A 409 5.31 21.29 -24.71
CA LEU A 409 5.57 20.01 -24.07
C LEU A 409 4.40 19.10 -24.45
N ASP A 410 4.54 18.46 -25.60
CA ASP A 410 3.85 17.22 -25.90
C ASP A 410 4.37 16.18 -24.91
N ILE A 411 3.67 16.06 -23.77
CA ILE A 411 3.71 14.86 -22.94
C ILE A 411 2.32 14.29 -23.09
N ASP A 412 2.23 13.19 -23.85
CA ASP A 412 1.07 12.33 -23.99
C ASP A 412 0.62 11.88 -22.60
N SER A 413 -0.26 12.68 -21.99
CA SER A 413 -1.05 12.31 -20.84
C SER A 413 -2.20 11.45 -21.34
N GLU A 414 -1.92 10.18 -21.63
CA GLU A 414 -2.98 9.19 -21.76
C GLU A 414 -3.71 9.08 -20.41
N GLU A 415 -4.84 9.78 -20.36
CA GLU A 415 -5.89 9.66 -19.35
C GLU A 415 -6.35 8.20 -19.29
N ASP A 416 -5.72 7.39 -18.44
CA ASP A 416 -6.23 6.08 -18.04
C ASP A 416 -7.31 6.26 -16.95
N THR A 417 -8.24 7.17 -17.22
CA THR A 417 -9.53 7.25 -16.54
C THR A 417 -10.49 6.46 -17.42
N ASP A 418 -10.61 5.15 -17.16
CA ASP A 418 -11.77 4.34 -17.56
C ASP A 418 -13.03 4.82 -16.80
N ASP A 419 -13.30 6.13 -16.79
CA ASP A 419 -14.60 6.75 -16.64
C ASP A 419 -15.30 6.73 -18.01
N ASP A 420 -15.23 5.59 -18.69
CA ASP A 420 -16.28 5.17 -19.61
C ASP A 420 -17.53 5.00 -18.74
N ALA A 421 -18.18 6.14 -18.51
CA ALA A 421 -19.45 6.27 -17.87
C ALA A 421 -20.30 5.12 -18.39
N TYR A 422 -20.68 4.22 -17.50
CA TYR A 422 -21.67 3.20 -17.78
C TYR A 422 -22.92 3.92 -18.30
N GLN A 423 -23.00 4.09 -19.61
CA GLN A 423 -24.19 4.58 -20.28
C GLN A 423 -25.08 3.35 -20.34
N GLY A 424 -25.84 3.16 -19.25
CA GLY A 424 -26.85 2.12 -19.14
C GLY A 424 -27.67 2.02 -20.42
N PRO A 425 -28.25 0.85 -20.73
CA PRO A 425 -28.64 0.43 -22.07
C PRO A 425 -29.22 1.59 -22.89
N LYS A 426 -28.39 2.15 -23.80
CA LYS A 426 -28.86 3.18 -24.73
C LYS A 426 -30.04 2.59 -25.46
N ARG A 427 -31.26 3.01 -25.09
CA ARG A 427 -32.47 2.73 -25.85
C ARG A 427 -32.21 3.27 -27.25
N LYS A 428 -31.79 2.39 -28.17
CA LYS A 428 -31.67 2.73 -29.58
C LYS A 428 -33.03 3.25 -29.99
N LYS A 429 -33.10 4.55 -30.24
CA LYS A 429 -34.28 5.20 -30.79
C LYS A 429 -34.50 4.52 -32.14
N LYS A 430 -35.50 3.65 -32.20
CA LYS A 430 -35.87 2.91 -33.41
C LYS A 430 -36.23 3.97 -34.44
N ASN A 431 -35.32 4.27 -35.37
CA ASN A 431 -35.66 5.08 -36.53
C ASN A 431 -36.75 4.30 -37.27
N LYS A 432 -37.88 4.99 -37.45
CA LYS A 432 -39.06 4.48 -38.12
C LYS A 432 -38.79 4.58 -39.61
N ASP A 433 -37.97 3.66 -40.13
CA ASP A 433 -37.80 3.52 -41.57
C ASP A 433 -39.12 3.04 -42.18
N GLY A 434 -39.53 3.72 -43.24
CA GLY A 434 -40.80 3.54 -43.93
C GLY A 434 -40.97 2.15 -44.55
N PRO A 435 -42.19 1.85 -45.05
CA PRO A 435 -42.57 0.51 -45.47
C PRO A 435 -41.82 0.11 -46.74
N ARG A 436 -40.80 -0.73 -46.61
CA ARG A 436 -40.20 -1.42 -47.75
C ARG A 436 -41.02 -2.68 -48.07
N ARG A 437 -41.51 -2.70 -49.31
CA ARG A 437 -42.24 -3.77 -49.98
C ARG A 437 -41.62 -5.14 -49.77
N SER A 438 -42.50 -6.10 -49.49
CA SER A 438 -42.25 -7.53 -49.37
C SER A 438 -41.61 -8.12 -50.63
N GLY A 439 -40.36 -8.58 -50.49
CA GLY A 439 -39.72 -9.55 -51.38
C GLY A 439 -39.71 -10.91 -50.68
N ARG A 440 -40.64 -11.76 -51.09
CA ARG A 440 -40.80 -13.17 -50.75
C ARG A 440 -39.53 -13.94 -51.14
N ASN A 441 -38.87 -14.60 -50.19
CA ASN A 441 -37.96 -15.71 -50.46
C ASN A 441 -38.22 -16.82 -49.44
N GLU A 442 -38.62 -17.97 -49.97
CA GLU A 442 -38.92 -19.22 -49.29
C GLU A 442 -37.60 -19.90 -48.87
N SER A 443 -37.40 -20.16 -47.57
CA SER A 443 -36.34 -21.03 -47.10
C SER A 443 -36.92 -22.38 -46.70
N LYS A 444 -36.45 -23.42 -47.40
CA LYS A 444 -36.83 -24.81 -47.25
C LYS A 444 -36.58 -25.34 -45.83
N ILE A 445 -37.56 -26.12 -45.41
CA ILE A 445 -37.58 -27.02 -44.26
C ILE A 445 -36.58 -28.16 -44.51
N THR A 446 -35.68 -28.41 -43.56
CA THR A 446 -34.95 -29.68 -43.46
C THR A 446 -35.15 -30.21 -42.06
N SER A 447 -36.04 -31.20 -41.97
CA SER A 447 -36.32 -32.03 -40.81
C SER A 447 -35.17 -33.00 -40.55
N TYR A 448 -34.70 -33.09 -39.30
CA TYR A 448 -33.95 -34.25 -38.84
C TYR A 448 -34.82 -35.09 -37.91
N VAL A 449 -34.86 -36.38 -38.24
CA VAL A 449 -35.64 -37.43 -37.63
C VAL A 449 -34.83 -38.06 -36.49
N HIS A 450 -35.51 -38.24 -35.36
CA HIS A 450 -35.44 -39.33 -34.40
C HIS A 450 -34.48 -40.49 -34.70
N LEU A 451 -33.59 -40.81 -33.76
CA LEU A 451 -33.24 -42.20 -33.44
C LEU A 451 -33.35 -42.42 -31.93
N VAL A 452 -34.00 -43.53 -31.61
CA VAL A 452 -34.32 -44.13 -30.30
C VAL A 452 -33.57 -45.47 -30.25
N GLY A 453 -33.21 -45.90 -29.04
CA GLY A 453 -32.73 -47.26 -28.71
C GLY A 453 -31.22 -47.30 -28.48
N ASP A 454 -30.65 -47.93 -27.45
CA ASP A 454 -31.19 -48.96 -26.54
C ASP A 454 -30.44 -48.96 -25.20
N ASP A 455 -31.14 -49.46 -24.19
CA ASP A 455 -30.67 -49.89 -22.86
C ASP A 455 -29.72 -51.09 -22.94
N VAL A 456 -28.69 -51.14 -22.07
CA VAL A 456 -28.14 -52.40 -21.52
C VAL A 456 -27.55 -52.12 -20.12
N ASP A 457 -28.14 -52.78 -19.12
CA ASP A 457 -27.65 -53.02 -17.76
C ASP A 457 -26.34 -53.81 -17.75
N ASP A 458 -25.51 -53.65 -16.71
CA ASP A 458 -25.16 -54.78 -15.81
C ASP A 458 -24.04 -54.41 -14.82
N GLU A 459 -24.30 -54.84 -13.59
CA GLU A 459 -23.43 -54.95 -12.43
C GLU A 459 -22.20 -55.83 -12.73
N ASP A 460 -21.05 -55.60 -12.10
CA ASP A 460 -20.46 -56.62 -11.21
C ASP A 460 -19.18 -56.17 -10.48
N GLU A 461 -19.02 -56.78 -9.31
CA GLU A 461 -17.93 -56.69 -8.34
C GLU A 461 -16.59 -57.26 -8.86
N GLY A 462 -15.46 -56.93 -8.20
CA GLY A 462 -14.19 -57.55 -8.57
C GLY A 462 -12.96 -57.18 -7.76
N VAL A 463 -12.86 -57.74 -6.55
CA VAL A 463 -11.69 -57.84 -5.66
C VAL A 463 -10.42 -58.35 -6.38
N GLY A 464 -9.24 -57.81 -6.05
CA GLY A 464 -7.98 -58.45 -6.47
C GLY A 464 -6.70 -57.73 -6.06
N GLY A 465 -6.24 -57.94 -4.82
CA GLY A 465 -4.92 -57.48 -4.37
C GLY A 465 -3.77 -58.29 -4.96
N LYS A 466 -2.58 -57.66 -5.05
CA LYS A 466 -1.30 -58.38 -4.94
C LYS A 466 -0.21 -57.46 -4.40
N LYS A 467 0.23 -57.80 -3.18
CA LYS A 467 1.49 -57.41 -2.58
C LYS A 467 2.63 -58.03 -3.39
N MET A 468 3.69 -57.28 -3.67
CA MET A 468 5.04 -57.85 -3.65
C MET A 468 6.00 -56.86 -3.01
N SER A 469 6.64 -57.37 -1.96
CA SER A 469 7.79 -56.82 -1.27
C SER A 469 9.04 -56.95 -2.12
N SER A 470 9.95 -55.99 -2.05
CA SER A 470 11.37 -56.32 -2.05
C SER A 470 12.18 -55.26 -1.34
N THR A 471 12.83 -55.70 -0.28
CA THR A 471 13.76 -54.98 0.56
C THR A 471 15.12 -54.84 -0.15
N VAL A 472 15.80 -53.75 0.19
CA VAL A 472 17.13 -53.16 -0.13
C VAL A 472 18.31 -54.16 -0.34
N PRO A 473 19.46 -53.75 -0.94
CA PRO A 473 20.49 -53.06 -0.13
C PRO A 473 21.21 -51.86 -0.78
N LEU A 474 21.67 -50.99 0.12
CA LEU A 474 22.63 -49.90 -0.05
C LEU A 474 23.99 -50.38 -0.57
N GLU A 475 24.78 -49.40 -1.04
CA GLU A 475 26.25 -49.40 -1.18
C GLU A 475 26.79 -49.71 -2.59
N LEU A 476 27.10 -48.66 -3.39
CA LEU A 476 28.44 -48.48 -3.98
C LEU A 476 28.59 -47.18 -4.79
N MET A 477 29.77 -46.57 -4.59
CA MET A 477 30.56 -45.80 -5.54
C MET A 477 30.17 -44.36 -5.90
N MET A 478 30.71 -43.46 -5.05
CA MET A 478 31.53 -42.35 -5.53
C MET A 478 32.34 -42.69 -6.79
N MET A 479 32.14 -41.94 -7.87
CA MET A 479 33.17 -41.49 -8.80
C MET A 479 32.47 -40.81 -9.98
N ASN A 480 32.63 -39.50 -10.10
CA ASN A 480 32.89 -38.78 -11.36
C ASN A 480 32.43 -37.33 -11.22
N LEU A 481 33.38 -36.42 -11.06
CA LEU A 481 33.43 -35.10 -11.73
C LEU A 481 34.70 -34.37 -11.26
N LYS A 482 35.86 -34.86 -11.71
CA LYS A 482 37.10 -34.07 -11.81
C LYS A 482 37.60 -34.13 -13.24
N LYS A 483 37.50 -32.99 -13.93
CA LYS A 483 38.34 -32.47 -15.04
C LYS A 483 37.50 -31.94 -16.20
N LYS A 484 37.47 -30.61 -16.31
CA LYS A 484 37.92 -29.91 -17.53
C LYS A 484 38.05 -28.42 -17.23
N ARG A 485 39.30 -27.96 -17.05
CA ARG A 485 39.84 -26.67 -17.50
C ARG A 485 41.35 -26.59 -17.19
N ARG A 486 42.13 -26.97 -18.20
CA ARG A 486 43.39 -26.35 -18.66
C ARG A 486 43.06 -25.93 -20.10
N ILE A 487 43.51 -24.82 -20.67
CA ILE A 487 44.74 -24.02 -20.51
C ILE A 487 44.34 -22.55 -20.45
#